data_AF-A0A453RWL2-F1
#
_entry.id   AF-A0A453RWL2-F1
#
_cell.length_a   1.000
_cell.length_b   1.000
_cell.length_c   1.000
_cell.angle_alpha   90.00
_cell.angle_beta   90.00
_cell.angle_gamma   90.00
#
_symmetry.space_group_name_H-M   'P 1'
#
loop_
_entity.id
_entity.type
_entity.pdbx_description
1 polymer ?
#
loop_
_entity_poly.entity_id
_entity_poly.type
_entity_poly.pdbx_seq_one_letter_code
_entity_poly.pdbx_strand_id
1 'polypeptide(L)'
;PFLEYIRAPGGLDKVVLRGRRSCSVEIRLFGGQVTSWKNDHGEELLFVSSKAIKPPKPFRGGIPICFPQFGTQGNLEQHGFARNRLWAIDDNPPPLPVNPAIKAFVDLILKPSEDDLKMWPHSFEFRLRIALGAGGDLSLTSRIRNTNTDGRPFSYTFAFHTYFSVSDIR
;
A
#
# COMPACT_ATOMS: atom_id res chain seq x y z
N PRO A 1 20.23 -2.36 -8.28
CA PRO A 1 19.32 -3.31 -7.59
C PRO A 1 17.87 -2.98 -7.98
N PHE A 2 17.00 -3.98 -8.16
CA PHE A 2 15.59 -3.73 -8.51
C PHE A 2 14.76 -3.26 -7.31
N LEU A 3 15.25 -3.49 -6.09
CA LEU A 3 14.61 -3.12 -4.83
C LEU A 3 15.66 -2.53 -3.88
N GLU A 4 15.33 -1.42 -3.24
CA GLU A 4 16.14 -0.77 -2.21
C GLU A 4 15.28 -0.52 -0.97
N TYR A 5 15.73 -0.99 0.19
CA TYR A 5 15.11 -0.68 1.47
C TYR A 5 15.84 0.49 2.15
N ILE A 6 15.09 1.52 2.52
CA ILE A 6 15.62 2.74 3.12
C ILE A 6 14.97 2.92 4.49
N ARG A 7 15.79 2.77 5.54
CA ARG A 7 15.39 2.99 6.93
C ARG A 7 15.36 4.48 7.24
N ALA A 8 14.33 4.93 7.95
CA ALA A 8 14.18 6.29 8.40
C ALA A 8 13.56 6.32 9.81
N PRO A 9 13.98 7.27 10.68
CA PRO A 9 13.41 7.40 12.01
C PRO A 9 11.89 7.59 11.99
N GLY A 10 11.19 7.06 13.00
CA GLY A 10 9.77 7.36 13.23
C GLY A 10 8.79 6.66 12.28
N GLY A 11 9.10 5.45 11.79
CA GLY A 11 8.19 4.67 10.94
C GLY A 11 8.10 5.17 9.49
N LEU A 12 9.08 5.97 9.07
CA LEU A 12 9.16 6.53 7.72
C LEU A 12 9.89 5.62 6.72
N ASP A 13 10.17 4.38 7.14
CA ASP A 13 10.78 3.35 6.33
C ASP A 13 10.07 3.19 4.99
N LYS A 14 10.88 3.02 3.95
CA LYS A 14 10.39 2.95 2.59
C LYS A 14 11.14 1.93 1.76
N VAL A 15 10.45 1.43 0.75
CA VAL A 15 11.00 0.58 -0.30
C VAL A 15 10.95 1.37 -1.60
N VAL A 16 12.03 1.30 -2.37
CA VAL A 16 12.08 1.87 -3.72
C VAL A 16 12.28 0.72 -4.70
N LEU A 17 11.31 0.55 -5.61
CA LEU A 17 11.45 -0.34 -6.76
C LEU A 17 12.06 0.45 -7.91
N ARG A 18 13.09 -0.09 -8.55
CA ARG A 18 13.72 0.51 -9.74
C ARG A 18 13.47 -0.36 -10.95
N GLY A 19 12.95 0.25 -12.00
CA GLY A 19 12.71 -0.38 -13.30
C GLY A 19 13.85 -0.12 -14.27
N ARG A 20 13.57 -0.28 -15.58
CA ARG A 20 14.47 0.16 -16.64
C ARG A 20 14.43 1.68 -16.76
N ARG A 21 15.54 2.28 -17.23
CA ARG A 21 15.67 3.74 -17.40
C ARG A 21 15.35 4.48 -16.10
N SER A 22 14.47 5.47 -16.13
CA SER A 22 14.10 6.30 -14.98
C SER A 22 12.84 5.80 -14.23
N CYS A 23 12.25 4.67 -14.63
CA CYS A 23 11.07 4.13 -13.97
C CYS A 23 11.38 3.80 -12.51
N SER A 24 10.55 4.28 -11.59
CA SER A 24 10.69 3.95 -10.17
C SER A 24 9.36 4.04 -9.43
N VAL A 25 9.24 3.30 -8.33
CA VAL A 25 8.10 3.36 -7.42
C VAL A 25 8.61 3.49 -5.99
N GLU A 26 8.10 4.46 -5.23
CA GLU A 26 8.37 4.59 -3.80
C GLU A 26 7.17 4.11 -2.98
N ILE A 27 7.40 3.17 -2.08
CA ILE A 27 6.41 2.60 -1.18
C ILE A 27 6.80 2.90 0.25
N ARG A 28 5.89 3.49 1.03
CA ARG A 28 6.03 3.70 2.47
C ARG A 28 5.46 2.49 3.21
N LEU A 29 6.20 1.98 4.19
CA LEU A 29 5.71 0.88 5.03
C LEU A 29 4.53 1.34 5.89
N PHE A 30 4.57 2.58 6.36
CA PHE A 30 3.39 3.18 6.98
C PHE A 30 2.28 3.35 5.94
N GLY A 31 1.13 2.71 6.21
CA GLY A 31 -0.03 2.64 5.33
C GLY A 31 0.11 1.71 4.13
N GLY A 32 1.26 1.04 3.94
CA GLY A 32 1.53 0.25 2.73
C GLY A 32 1.40 1.08 1.45
N GLN A 33 1.67 2.37 1.55
CA GLN A 33 1.20 3.38 0.61
C GLN A 33 2.25 3.65 -0.47
N VAL A 34 1.85 3.55 -1.74
CA VAL A 34 2.66 4.05 -2.85
C VAL A 34 2.61 5.58 -2.85
N THR A 35 3.78 6.22 -2.85
CA THR A 35 3.92 7.69 -2.74
C THR A 35 4.65 8.33 -3.92
N SER A 36 5.26 7.54 -4.80
CA SER A 36 5.81 8.01 -6.07
C SER A 36 5.72 6.89 -7.09
N TRP A 37 5.38 7.23 -8.32
CA TRP A 37 5.46 6.34 -9.48
C TRP A 37 5.90 7.15 -10.68
N LYS A 38 7.11 6.86 -11.18
CA LYS A 38 7.73 7.57 -12.29
C LYS A 38 7.77 6.73 -13.55
N ASN A 39 7.52 7.38 -14.68
CA ASN A 39 7.67 6.78 -16.01
C ASN A 39 9.16 6.70 -16.41
N ASP A 40 9.43 6.27 -17.64
CA ASP A 40 10.80 6.06 -18.13
C ASP A 40 11.54 7.36 -18.46
N HIS A 41 10.83 8.49 -18.51
CA HIS A 41 11.35 9.86 -18.55
C HIS A 41 11.63 10.44 -17.15
N GLY A 42 11.20 9.76 -16.08
CA GLY A 42 11.37 10.22 -14.70
C GLY A 42 10.29 11.20 -14.24
N GLU A 43 9.23 11.36 -15.03
CA GLU A 43 8.08 12.22 -14.72
C GLU A 43 7.19 11.54 -13.68
N GLU A 44 6.70 12.32 -12.72
CA GLU A 44 5.85 11.82 -11.65
C GLU A 44 4.40 11.65 -12.11
N LEU A 45 3.86 10.44 -11.93
CA LEU A 45 2.50 10.07 -12.32
C LEU A 45 1.51 10.17 -11.15
N LEU A 46 1.99 10.28 -9.91
CA LEU A 46 1.16 10.43 -8.72
C LEU A 46 1.26 11.82 -8.10
N PHE A 47 0.12 12.39 -7.74
CA PHE A 47 0.11 13.60 -6.94
C PHE A 47 0.35 13.26 -5.47
N VAL A 48 1.36 13.87 -4.85
CA VAL A 48 1.55 13.91 -3.40
C VAL A 48 1.64 15.36 -2.94
N SER A 49 0.85 15.70 -1.92
CA SER A 49 0.83 17.03 -1.33
C SER A 49 2.17 17.35 -0.66
N SER A 50 2.76 18.49 -1.01
CA SER A 50 3.96 19.03 -0.37
C SER A 50 3.75 19.49 1.07
N LYS A 51 2.48 19.65 1.52
CA LYS A 51 2.16 19.93 2.92
C LYS A 51 2.52 18.70 3.76
N ALA A 52 3.60 18.83 4.53
CA ALA A 52 4.15 17.76 5.34
C ALA A 52 3.09 17.15 6.28
N ILE A 53 2.87 15.85 6.14
CA ILE A 53 2.09 15.09 7.11
C ILE A 53 3.09 14.35 8.00
N LYS A 54 3.16 14.77 9.26
CA LYS A 54 3.97 14.10 10.27
C LYS A 54 3.27 12.79 10.66
N PRO A 55 3.99 11.67 10.80
CA PRO A 55 3.49 10.49 11.48
C PRO A 55 2.81 10.89 12.81
N PRO A 56 1.68 10.25 13.19
CA PRO A 56 1.11 9.02 12.61
C PRO A 56 0.05 9.27 11.52
N LYS A 57 -0.04 10.47 10.92
CA LYS A 57 -1.07 10.74 9.91
C LYS A 57 -0.65 10.18 8.53
N PRO A 58 -1.58 9.61 7.74
CA PRO A 58 -1.28 9.05 6.43
C PRO A 58 -0.91 10.15 5.42
N PHE A 59 -0.03 9.85 4.46
CA PHE A 59 0.36 10.79 3.43
C PHE A 59 -0.86 11.19 2.57
N ARG A 60 -0.95 12.48 2.21
CA ARG A 60 -2.01 13.01 1.35
C ARG A 60 -1.53 12.95 -0.09
N GLY A 61 -2.10 12.03 -0.85
CA GLY A 61 -1.72 11.74 -2.22
C GLY A 61 -1.21 10.32 -2.40
N GLY A 62 -0.65 10.01 -3.56
CA GLY A 62 -0.19 8.66 -3.89
C GLY A 62 -1.37 7.68 -3.97
N ILE A 63 -1.22 6.48 -3.39
CA ILE A 63 -2.24 5.44 -3.40
C ILE A 63 -2.57 4.98 -1.97
N PRO A 64 -3.37 5.74 -1.20
CA PRO A 64 -3.88 5.29 0.09
C PRO A 64 -4.76 4.04 -0.04
N ILE A 65 -4.65 3.15 0.94
CA ILE A 65 -5.46 1.94 1.03
C ILE A 65 -6.66 2.18 1.95
N CYS A 66 -7.87 2.00 1.43
CA CYS A 66 -9.09 1.99 2.23
C CYS A 66 -9.42 0.55 2.61
N PHE A 67 -9.33 0.20 3.89
CA PHE A 67 -9.72 -1.11 4.41
C PHE A 67 -9.89 -1.03 5.94
N PRO A 68 -10.89 -1.71 6.52
CA PRO A 68 -11.93 -2.55 5.88
C PRO A 68 -13.18 -1.76 5.48
N GLN A 69 -13.07 -0.43 5.41
CA GLN A 69 -14.19 0.46 5.10
C GLN A 69 -13.79 1.48 4.02
N PHE A 70 -14.70 1.80 3.10
CA PHE A 70 -14.60 2.93 2.20
C PHE A 70 -15.51 4.07 2.67
N GLY A 71 -14.99 5.30 2.66
CA GLY A 71 -15.70 6.47 3.15
C GLY A 71 -16.19 6.26 4.59
N THR A 72 -17.44 6.62 4.83
CA THR A 72 -18.13 6.49 6.13
C THR A 72 -19.15 5.34 6.12
N GLN A 73 -18.95 4.29 5.31
CA GLN A 73 -19.90 3.20 5.12
C GLN A 73 -19.92 2.17 6.28
N GLY A 74 -19.65 2.58 7.51
CA GLY A 74 -19.66 1.75 8.71
C GLY A 74 -19.17 2.50 9.95
N ASN A 75 -18.92 1.77 11.03
CA ASN A 75 -18.64 2.35 12.35
C ASN A 75 -17.15 2.64 12.61
N LEU A 76 -16.30 2.43 11.61
CA LEU A 76 -14.87 2.72 11.72
C LEU A 76 -14.57 4.16 11.30
N GLU A 77 -13.36 4.60 11.61
CA GLU A 77 -12.83 5.85 11.06
C GLU A 77 -12.96 5.90 9.53
N GLN A 78 -13.05 7.11 8.97
CA GLN A 78 -13.23 7.28 7.52
C GLN A 78 -12.14 6.52 6.75
N HIS A 79 -12.57 5.71 5.77
CA HIS A 79 -11.71 4.82 4.96
C HIS A 79 -11.02 3.68 5.73
N GLY A 80 -11.47 3.38 6.94
CA GLY A 80 -10.88 2.36 7.80
C GLY A 80 -9.46 2.72 8.23
N PHE A 81 -8.76 1.71 8.75
CA PHE A 81 -7.52 1.91 9.49
C PHE A 81 -6.26 1.42 8.76
N ALA A 82 -6.36 0.67 7.67
CA ALA A 82 -5.18 0.07 7.02
C ALA A 82 -4.11 1.10 6.58
N ARG A 83 -4.54 2.28 6.11
CA ARG A 83 -3.66 3.42 5.76
C ARG A 83 -2.95 4.05 6.97
N ASN A 84 -3.39 3.73 8.19
CA ASN A 84 -2.90 4.27 9.45
C ASN A 84 -2.09 3.23 10.24
N ARG A 85 -1.66 2.13 9.61
CA ARG A 85 -0.90 1.05 10.26
C ARG A 85 0.45 0.86 9.59
N LEU A 86 1.43 0.37 10.34
CA LEU A 86 2.70 -0.06 9.77
C LEU A 86 2.54 -1.44 9.15
N TRP A 87 2.86 -1.55 7.86
CA TRP A 87 2.89 -2.83 7.16
C TRP A 87 4.28 -3.42 7.26
N ALA A 88 4.35 -4.75 7.37
CA ALA A 88 5.61 -5.49 7.32
C ALA A 88 5.91 -5.92 5.89
N ILE A 89 7.19 -6.07 5.54
CA ILE A 89 7.60 -6.80 4.34
C ILE A 89 7.31 -8.29 4.60
N ASP A 90 6.63 -8.96 3.67
CA ASP A 90 6.35 -10.40 3.73
C ASP A 90 7.48 -11.13 2.99
N ASP A 91 8.47 -11.63 3.72
CA ASP A 91 9.63 -12.35 3.15
C ASP A 91 9.27 -13.74 2.62
N ASN A 92 8.11 -14.28 2.99
CA ASN A 92 7.64 -15.60 2.55
C ASN A 92 6.18 -15.54 2.10
N PRO A 93 5.88 -14.78 1.03
CA PRO A 93 4.53 -14.61 0.55
C PRO A 93 4.06 -15.94 -0.08
N PRO A 94 2.78 -16.32 0.11
CA PRO A 94 2.21 -17.41 -0.68
C PRO A 94 2.30 -17.07 -2.18
N PRO A 95 2.24 -18.06 -3.08
CA PRO A 95 2.27 -17.79 -4.51
C PRO A 95 1.18 -16.78 -4.89
N LEU A 96 1.61 -15.59 -5.29
CA LEU A 96 0.74 -14.58 -5.86
C LEU A 96 0.90 -14.62 -7.38
N PRO A 97 -0.19 -14.55 -8.15
CA PRO A 97 -0.12 -14.57 -9.61
C PRO A 97 0.65 -13.34 -10.07
N VAL A 98 1.86 -13.56 -10.58
CA VAL A 98 2.72 -12.52 -11.15
C VAL A 98 3.43 -13.11 -12.36
N ASN A 99 3.58 -12.27 -13.38
CA ASN A 99 4.44 -12.60 -14.51
C ASN A 99 5.88 -12.84 -13.98
N PRO A 100 6.45 -14.05 -14.12
CA PRO A 100 7.80 -14.38 -13.62
C PRO A 100 8.91 -13.47 -14.17
N ALA A 101 8.63 -12.73 -15.25
CA ALA A 101 9.51 -11.73 -15.82
C ALA A 101 9.65 -10.45 -14.96
N ILE A 102 8.69 -10.16 -14.07
CA ILE A 102 8.75 -8.98 -13.20
C ILE A 102 9.69 -9.28 -12.03
N LYS A 103 10.82 -8.56 -11.99
CA LYS A 103 11.86 -8.70 -10.95
C LYS A 103 11.84 -7.57 -9.91
N ALA A 104 11.17 -6.46 -10.20
CA ALA A 104 11.03 -5.32 -9.29
C ALA A 104 9.67 -5.38 -8.61
N PHE A 105 9.59 -6.05 -7.47
CA PHE A 105 8.38 -6.11 -6.66
C PHE A 105 8.71 -6.21 -5.17
N VAL A 106 7.74 -5.84 -4.33
CA VAL A 106 7.76 -6.06 -2.88
C VAL A 106 6.41 -6.61 -2.43
N ASP A 107 6.46 -7.54 -1.49
CA ASP A 107 5.28 -8.07 -0.80
C ASP A 107 5.18 -7.44 0.58
N LEU A 108 4.00 -6.93 0.88
CA LEU A 108 3.66 -6.37 2.18
C LEU A 108 2.53 -7.18 2.82
N ILE A 109 2.51 -7.21 4.15
CA ILE A 109 1.45 -7.84 4.93
C ILE A 109 1.02 -6.93 6.09
N LEU A 110 -0.29 -6.82 6.26
CA LEU A 110 -0.95 -6.25 7.42
C LEU A 110 -1.73 -7.35 8.15
N LYS A 111 -1.50 -7.44 9.46
CA LYS A 111 -2.24 -8.27 10.41
C LYS A 111 -2.85 -7.34 11.47
N PRO A 112 -4.01 -7.68 12.05
CA PRO A 112 -4.60 -6.86 13.10
C PRO A 112 -3.69 -6.81 14.32
N SER A 113 -3.56 -5.61 14.89
CA SER A 113 -3.06 -5.41 16.25
C SER A 113 -4.16 -5.66 17.28
N GLU A 114 -3.81 -5.71 18.57
CA GLU A 114 -4.79 -5.79 19.65
C GLU A 114 -5.79 -4.61 19.63
N ASP A 115 -5.33 -3.41 19.27
CA ASP A 115 -6.20 -2.24 19.17
C ASP A 115 -7.15 -2.33 17.97
N ASP A 116 -6.70 -2.90 16.85
CA ASP A 116 -7.57 -3.15 15.69
C ASP A 116 -8.69 -4.13 16.06
N LEU A 117 -8.36 -5.19 16.80
CA LEU A 117 -9.35 -6.19 17.25
C LEU A 117 -10.39 -5.62 18.22
N LYS A 118 -10.06 -4.56 18.98
CA LYS A 118 -11.03 -3.86 19.84
C LYS A 118 -12.08 -3.08 19.01
N MET A 119 -11.67 -2.52 17.86
CA MET A 119 -12.55 -1.72 17.00
C MET A 119 -13.27 -2.55 15.94
N TRP A 120 -12.59 -3.56 15.41
CA TRP A 120 -13.09 -4.46 14.37
C TRP A 120 -12.67 -5.89 14.73
N PRO A 121 -13.53 -6.65 15.45
CA PRO A 121 -13.17 -7.92 16.10
C PRO A 121 -13.12 -9.08 15.11
N HIS A 122 -12.28 -8.95 14.09
CA HIS A 122 -12.05 -9.94 13.06
C HIS A 122 -10.55 -10.10 12.81
N SER A 123 -10.09 -11.34 12.88
CA SER A 123 -8.74 -11.74 12.50
C SER A 123 -8.64 -11.85 10.98
N PHE A 124 -7.64 -11.18 10.41
CA PHE A 124 -7.39 -11.19 8.98
C PHE A 124 -5.89 -11.19 8.65
N GLU A 125 -5.57 -11.53 7.41
CA GLU A 125 -4.31 -11.17 6.77
C GLU A 125 -4.62 -10.39 5.50
N PHE A 126 -4.09 -9.17 5.38
CA PHE A 126 -4.15 -8.41 4.14
C PHE A 126 -2.74 -8.37 3.55
N ARG A 127 -2.53 -9.12 2.46
CA ARG A 127 -1.31 -9.07 1.65
C ARG A 127 -1.48 -8.14 0.46
N LEU A 128 -0.42 -7.40 0.17
CA LEU A 128 -0.33 -6.50 -0.97
C LEU A 128 1.02 -6.71 -1.66
N ARG A 129 0.99 -7.10 -2.93
CA ARG A 129 2.18 -7.02 -3.78
C ARG A 129 2.15 -5.74 -4.58
N ILE A 130 3.24 -4.99 -4.55
CA ILE A 130 3.50 -3.86 -5.43
C ILE A 130 4.58 -4.26 -6.41
N ALA A 131 4.31 -4.17 -7.70
CA ALA A 131 5.22 -4.59 -8.76
C ALA A 131 5.36 -3.50 -9.83
N LEU A 132 6.60 -3.30 -10.28
CA LEU A 132 6.95 -2.42 -11.39
C LEU A 132 7.33 -3.28 -12.60
N GLY A 133 6.48 -3.25 -13.63
CA GLY A 133 6.69 -3.97 -14.87
C GLY A 133 7.79 -3.35 -15.74
N ALA A 134 8.25 -4.13 -16.73
CA ALA A 134 9.37 -3.73 -17.58
C ALA A 134 9.06 -2.50 -18.46
N GLY A 135 7.78 -2.25 -18.74
CA GLY A 135 7.31 -1.08 -19.48
C GLY A 135 7.08 0.16 -18.60
N GLY A 136 7.28 0.05 -17.28
CA GLY A 136 6.98 1.12 -16.32
C GLY A 136 5.56 1.04 -15.75
N ASP A 137 4.77 0.02 -16.10
CA ASP A 137 3.45 -0.25 -15.54
C ASP A 137 3.54 -0.57 -14.04
N LEU A 138 2.65 0.02 -13.25
CA LEU A 138 2.51 -0.25 -11.81
C LEU A 138 1.34 -1.20 -11.58
N SER A 139 1.63 -2.36 -10.99
CA SER A 139 0.63 -3.35 -10.59
C SER A 139 0.53 -3.45 -9.06
N LEU A 140 -0.69 -3.39 -8.53
CA LEU A 140 -1.00 -3.64 -7.12
C LEU A 140 -1.93 -4.85 -7.01
N THR A 141 -1.46 -5.93 -6.39
CA THR A 141 -2.24 -7.17 -6.20
C THR A 141 -2.57 -7.36 -4.73
N SER A 142 -3.84 -7.20 -4.37
CA SER A 142 -4.35 -7.37 -3.00
C SER A 142 -4.94 -8.77 -2.77
N ARG A 143 -4.63 -9.39 -1.63
CA ARG A 143 -5.27 -10.61 -1.15
C ARG A 143 -5.64 -10.47 0.33
N ILE A 144 -6.93 -10.55 0.62
CA ILE A 144 -7.46 -10.51 1.99
C ILE A 144 -7.93 -11.90 2.36
N ARG A 145 -7.44 -12.41 3.49
CA ARG A 145 -7.77 -13.73 4.03
C ARG A 145 -8.41 -13.57 5.41
N ASN A 146 -9.52 -14.25 5.62
CA ASN A 146 -10.10 -14.42 6.95
C ASN A 146 -9.30 -15.46 7.73
N THR A 147 -8.85 -15.09 8.93
CA THR A 147 -8.07 -15.94 9.84
C THR A 147 -8.72 -16.09 11.22
N ASN A 148 -10.01 -15.79 11.33
CA ASN A 148 -10.79 -16.11 12.53
C ASN A 148 -10.70 -17.59 12.88
N THR A 149 -10.32 -17.91 14.12
CA THR A 149 -10.20 -19.29 14.62
C THR A 149 -11.55 -19.96 14.83
N ASP A 150 -12.61 -19.18 15.05
CA ASP A 150 -13.99 -19.63 15.18
C ASP A 150 -14.71 -19.79 13.83
N GLY A 151 -14.01 -19.51 12.71
CA GLY A 151 -14.56 -19.63 11.36
C GLY A 151 -15.60 -18.57 11.00
N ARG A 152 -15.85 -17.57 11.85
CA ARG A 152 -16.87 -16.55 11.56
C ARG A 152 -16.48 -15.72 10.34
N PRO A 153 -17.39 -15.53 9.37
CA PRO A 153 -17.13 -14.63 8.25
C PRO A 153 -17.12 -13.17 8.71
N PHE A 154 -16.50 -12.30 7.92
CA PHE A 154 -16.62 -10.85 8.04
C PHE A 154 -16.88 -10.21 6.69
N SER A 155 -17.55 -9.06 6.71
CA SER A 155 -17.78 -8.21 5.54
C SER A 155 -16.84 -7.02 5.59
N TYR A 156 -16.36 -6.60 4.43
CA TYR A 156 -15.49 -5.43 4.30
C TYR A 156 -15.74 -4.74 2.95
N THR A 157 -15.33 -3.49 2.88
CA THR A 157 -15.14 -2.77 1.62
C THR A 157 -13.66 -2.41 1.47
N PHE A 158 -13.22 -2.24 0.23
CA PHE A 158 -11.83 -1.99 -0.09
C PHE A 158 -11.70 -1.05 -1.28
N ALA A 159 -10.71 -0.16 -1.25
CA ALA A 159 -10.36 0.67 -2.39
C ALA A 159 -8.88 1.08 -2.38
N PHE A 160 -8.33 1.29 -3.58
CA PHE A 160 -7.13 2.09 -3.80
C PHE A 160 -7.54 3.53 -4.12
N HIS A 161 -7.27 4.47 -3.23
CA HIS A 161 -7.73 5.86 -3.36
C HIS A 161 -6.73 6.73 -4.13
N THR A 162 -6.41 6.33 -5.36
CA THR A 162 -5.30 6.89 -6.15
C THR A 162 -5.44 8.38 -6.46
N TYR A 163 -4.37 9.14 -6.24
CA TYR A 163 -4.22 10.53 -6.66
C TYR A 163 -3.27 10.60 -7.83
N PHE A 164 -3.81 10.73 -9.04
CA PHE A 164 -3.00 10.93 -10.24
C PHE A 164 -2.50 12.37 -10.35
N SER A 165 -1.27 12.51 -10.85
CA SER A 165 -0.73 13.80 -11.25
C SER A 165 -1.42 14.24 -12.54
N VAL A 166 -2.02 15.42 -12.54
CA VAL A 166 -2.64 16.05 -13.72
C VAL A 166 -2.13 17.49 -13.83
N SER A 167 -1.90 17.96 -15.05
CA SER A 167 -1.45 19.33 -15.31
C SER A 167 -2.56 20.36 -15.12
N ASP A 168 -3.80 19.97 -15.41
CA ASP A 168 -5.01 20.76 -15.22
C ASP A 168 -6.17 19.84 -14.80
N ILE A 169 -7.03 20.31 -13.89
CA ILE A 169 -8.18 19.58 -13.35
C ILE A 169 -9.49 19.96 -14.04
N ARG A 170 -9.42 20.87 -15.01
CA ARG A 170 -10.58 21.42 -15.73
C ARG A 170 -11.30 20.41 -16.61
#